data_AF-A0A0M0T6H7-F1
#
_entry.id   AF-A0A0M0T6H7-F1
#
_cell.length_a   1.000
_cell.length_b   1.000
_cell.length_c   1.000
_cell.angle_alpha   90.00
_cell.angle_beta   90.00
_cell.angle_gamma   90.00
#
_symmetry.space_group_name_H-M   'P 1'
#
loop_
_entity.id
_entity.type
_entity.pdbx_description
1 polymer ?
#
loop_
_entity_poly.entity_id
_entity_poly.type
_entity_poly.pdbx_seq_one_letter_code
_entity_poly.pdbx_strand_id
1 'polypeptide(L)'
;MNNEFNEESSFAAYINKLSPKITAEIELTDFAQGGDGKAVAFGKVFNDSKKRFNDGDEIITSLVRNAETYKNDGYIITRNSIYKIREPKTDDTIKREIKLSAIKVLKEACNLAKEHNVAEIPIEVDILLKIFTEIETLTTKLTEYENNN
;
A
#
# COMPACT_ATOMS: atom_id res chain seq x y z
N MET A 1 35.92 16.38 30.98
CA MET A 1 35.05 15.30 30.47
C MET A 1 33.84 15.98 29.88
N ASN A 2 33.80 16.14 28.57
CA ASN A 2 32.68 16.78 27.87
C ASN A 2 31.60 15.72 27.69
N ASN A 3 30.57 15.77 28.54
CA ASN A 3 29.32 15.08 28.24
C ASN A 3 28.61 15.91 27.17
N GLU A 4 28.93 15.64 25.90
CA GLU A 4 28.04 15.98 24.79
C GLU A 4 26.76 15.17 24.98
N PHE A 5 25.82 15.76 25.73
CA PHE A 5 24.44 15.31 25.75
C PHE A 5 23.91 15.49 24.32
N ASN A 6 23.77 14.38 23.60
CA ASN A 6 23.25 14.37 22.25
C ASN A 6 21.73 14.62 22.29
N GLU A 7 21.34 15.90 22.41
CA GLU A 7 19.97 16.39 22.52
C GLU A 7 19.10 16.02 21.31
N GLU A 8 19.70 15.81 20.13
CA GLU A 8 18.96 15.38 18.93
C GLU A 8 18.37 13.97 19.09
N SER A 9 19.08 13.08 19.80
CA SER A 9 18.63 11.71 20.09
C SER A 9 17.48 11.68 21.10
N SER A 10 17.47 12.61 22.08
CA SER A 10 16.43 12.67 23.11
C SER A 10 15.12 13.25 22.57
N PHE A 11 15.18 14.21 21.66
CA PHE A 11 13.99 14.77 21.02
C PHE A 11 13.34 13.76 20.06
N ALA A 12 14.10 13.11 19.19
CA ALA A 12 13.58 12.07 18.31
C ALA A 12 12.99 10.88 19.10
N ALA A 13 13.63 10.49 20.21
CA ALA A 13 13.10 9.47 21.12
C ALA A 13 11.81 9.94 21.83
N TYR A 14 11.72 11.21 22.22
CA TYR A 14 10.52 11.80 22.83
C TYR A 14 9.35 11.88 21.84
N ILE A 15 9.59 12.30 20.59
CA ILE A 15 8.60 12.30 19.52
C ILE A 15 8.17 10.88 19.14
N ASN A 16 9.10 9.92 19.11
CA ASN A 16 8.78 8.49 18.92
C ASN A 16 7.98 7.89 20.10
N LYS A 17 8.13 8.45 21.31
CA LYS A 17 7.33 8.05 22.48
C LYS A 17 5.91 8.63 22.43
N LEU A 18 5.75 9.77 21.77
CA LEU A 18 4.47 10.45 21.57
C LEU A 18 3.67 9.92 20.39
N SER A 19 4.36 9.43 19.35
CA SER A 19 3.70 8.87 18.17
C SER A 19 3.23 7.44 18.46
N PRO A 20 1.94 7.13 18.27
CA PRO A 20 1.42 5.80 18.53
C PRO A 20 2.12 4.79 17.63
N LYS A 21 2.66 3.73 18.23
CA LYS A 21 3.39 2.69 17.50
C LYS A 21 2.44 1.95 16.55
N ILE A 22 2.51 2.30 15.27
CA ILE A 22 1.75 1.66 14.20
C ILE A 22 2.11 0.17 14.15
N THR A 23 1.09 -0.68 14.15
CA THR A 23 1.25 -2.14 14.10
C THR A 23 0.88 -2.74 12.76
N ALA A 24 0.05 -2.04 11.99
CA ALA A 24 -0.43 -2.41 10.67
C ALA A 24 -0.97 -1.15 9.95
N GLU A 25 -1.27 -1.27 8.67
CA GLU A 25 -2.00 -0.30 7.87
C GLU A 25 -3.41 -0.84 7.60
N ILE A 26 -4.39 0.05 7.42
CA ILE A 26 -5.75 -0.30 7.04
C ILE A 26 -6.23 0.61 5.92
N GLU A 27 -6.80 0.01 4.89
CA GLU A 27 -7.59 0.69 3.87
C GLU A 27 -9.05 0.59 4.27
N LEU A 28 -9.67 1.70 4.63
CA LEU A 28 -11.03 1.71 5.17
C LEU A 28 -12.05 1.50 4.05
N THR A 29 -12.92 0.50 4.24
CA THR A 29 -14.08 0.26 3.38
C THR A 29 -15.36 0.79 4.01
N ASP A 30 -15.48 0.70 5.33
CA ASP A 30 -16.63 1.24 6.07
C ASP A 30 -16.27 1.55 7.54
N PHE A 31 -17.11 2.34 8.21
CA PHE A 31 -16.98 2.68 9.62
C PHE A 31 -18.36 2.77 10.29
N ALA A 32 -18.66 1.82 11.18
CA ALA A 32 -19.94 1.79 11.90
C ALA A 32 -19.78 2.35 13.31
N GLN A 33 -20.61 3.34 13.65
CA GLN A 33 -20.66 3.94 14.98
C GLN A 33 -22.09 3.83 15.55
N GLY A 34 -22.22 3.17 16.70
CA GLY A 34 -23.47 3.05 17.44
C GLY A 34 -23.77 4.29 18.28
N GLY A 35 -25.05 4.47 18.64
CA GLY A 35 -25.49 5.58 19.50
C GLY A 35 -24.95 5.54 20.94
N ASP A 36 -24.31 4.45 21.35
CA ASP A 36 -23.60 4.29 22.62
C ASP A 36 -22.13 4.74 22.55
N GLY A 37 -21.71 5.36 21.43
CA GLY A 37 -20.35 5.85 21.21
C GLY A 37 -19.35 4.76 20.83
N LYS A 38 -19.77 3.48 20.72
CA LYS A 38 -18.91 2.40 20.27
C LYS A 38 -18.80 2.41 18.74
N ALA A 39 -17.59 2.23 18.24
CA ALA A 39 -17.36 2.13 16.80
C ALA A 39 -16.46 0.95 16.44
N VAL A 40 -16.64 0.45 15.22
CA VAL A 40 -15.79 -0.55 14.56
C VAL A 40 -15.47 -0.07 13.15
N ALA A 41 -14.28 -0.42 12.67
CA ALA A 41 -13.85 -0.14 11.31
C ALA A 41 -13.82 -1.43 10.50
N PHE A 42 -14.21 -1.32 9.23
CA PHE A 42 -14.12 -2.35 8.21
C PHE A 42 -13.05 -1.94 7.20
N GLY A 43 -12.26 -2.88 6.75
CA GLY A 43 -11.23 -2.56 5.77
C GLY A 43 -10.33 -3.72 5.41
N LYS A 44 -9.38 -3.44 4.52
CA LYS A 44 -8.31 -4.36 4.14
C LYS A 44 -7.04 -4.02 4.93
N VAL A 45 -6.41 -5.01 5.53
CA VAL A 45 -5.20 -4.83 6.36
C VAL A 45 -3.93 -5.03 5.54
N PHE A 46 -2.89 -4.29 5.86
CA PHE A 46 -1.59 -4.36 5.20
C PHE A 46 -0.46 -4.19 6.20
N ASN A 47 0.73 -4.69 5.87
CA ASN A 47 1.96 -4.47 6.63
C ASN A 47 1.81 -4.84 8.12
N ASP A 48 1.06 -5.90 8.45
CA ASP A 48 0.86 -6.33 9.84
C ASP A 48 2.17 -6.86 10.42
N SER A 49 2.81 -6.03 11.25
CA SER A 49 4.08 -6.34 11.93
C SER A 49 4.01 -7.61 12.78
N LYS A 50 2.80 -8.02 13.21
CA LYS A 50 2.55 -9.21 14.01
C LYS A 50 2.23 -10.45 13.16
N LYS A 51 2.15 -10.32 11.83
CA LYS A 51 1.85 -11.40 10.87
C LYS A 51 0.59 -12.20 11.22
N ARG A 52 -0.44 -11.53 11.73
CA ARG A 52 -1.74 -12.14 12.05
C ARG A 52 -2.63 -12.26 10.81
N PHE A 53 -2.39 -11.38 9.84
CA PHE A 53 -3.12 -11.27 8.59
C PHE A 53 -2.14 -11.11 7.43
N ASN A 54 -2.54 -11.55 6.25
CA ASN A 54 -1.84 -11.26 5.01
C ASN A 54 -2.27 -9.88 4.47
N ASP A 55 -1.44 -9.33 3.59
CA ASP A 55 -1.74 -8.07 2.91
C ASP A 55 -2.98 -8.24 2.01
N GLY A 56 -3.99 -7.38 2.23
CA GLY A 56 -5.25 -7.39 1.50
C GLY A 56 -6.38 -8.14 2.20
N ASP A 57 -6.11 -8.84 3.30
CA ASP A 57 -7.16 -9.54 4.06
C ASP A 57 -8.22 -8.56 4.57
N GLU A 58 -9.49 -8.89 4.37
CA GLU A 58 -10.62 -8.12 4.92
C GLU A 58 -10.76 -8.38 6.42
N ILE A 59 -10.88 -7.30 7.19
CA ILE A 59 -10.99 -7.33 8.64
C ILE A 59 -12.12 -6.44 9.14
N ILE A 60 -12.68 -6.86 10.27
CA ILE A 60 -13.47 -6.01 11.17
C ILE A 60 -12.62 -5.77 12.40
N THR A 61 -12.38 -4.51 12.73
CA THR A 61 -11.57 -4.19 13.90
C THR A 61 -12.34 -4.48 15.19
N SER A 62 -11.60 -4.76 16.27
CA SER A 62 -12.13 -4.55 17.62
C SER A 62 -12.49 -3.06 17.84
N LEU A 63 -13.19 -2.76 18.94
CA LEU A 63 -13.66 -1.41 19.26
C LEU A 63 -12.60 -0.32 19.07
N VAL A 64 -12.96 0.67 18.27
CA VAL A 64 -12.17 1.86 17.99
C VAL A 64 -12.25 2.81 19.16
N ARG A 65 -11.09 3.23 19.68
CA ARG A 65 -10.98 4.10 20.86
C ARG A 65 -10.98 5.58 20.52
N ASN A 66 -10.51 5.94 19.33
CA ASN A 66 -10.44 7.32 18.83
C ASN A 66 -11.48 7.55 17.72
N ALA A 67 -12.71 7.05 17.92
CA ALA A 67 -13.75 7.05 16.89
C ALA A 67 -14.16 8.46 16.42
N GLU A 68 -13.99 9.47 17.27
CA GLU A 68 -14.32 10.86 16.96
C GLU A 68 -13.19 11.59 16.21
N THR A 69 -11.95 11.13 16.33
CA THR A 69 -10.76 11.86 15.86
C THR A 69 -9.96 11.11 14.80
N TYR A 70 -10.23 9.82 14.54
CA TYR A 70 -9.39 8.96 13.69
C TYR A 70 -9.08 9.54 12.31
N LYS A 71 -10.03 10.27 11.69
CA LYS A 71 -9.82 10.92 10.38
C LYS A 71 -8.75 12.00 10.43
N ASN A 72 -8.76 12.82 11.49
CA ASN A 72 -7.78 13.88 11.70
C ASN A 72 -6.44 13.31 12.19
N ASP A 73 -6.51 12.26 13.00
CA ASP A 73 -5.33 11.58 13.54
C ASP A 73 -4.56 10.81 12.44
N GLY A 74 -5.25 10.36 11.39
CA GLY A 74 -4.68 9.53 10.33
C GLY A 74 -4.45 8.06 10.74
N TYR A 75 -4.96 7.65 11.90
CA TYR A 75 -4.85 6.28 12.41
C TYR A 75 -6.05 5.89 13.29
N ILE A 76 -6.27 4.58 13.41
CA ILE A 76 -7.28 3.96 14.26
C ILE A 76 -6.60 3.22 15.41
N ILE A 77 -6.97 3.57 16.64
CA ILE A 77 -6.53 2.86 17.85
C ILE A 77 -7.60 1.85 18.25
N THR A 78 -7.17 0.61 18.41
CA THR A 78 -8.00 -0.46 18.96
C THR A 78 -7.36 -1.04 20.21
N ARG A 79 -7.97 -2.07 20.82
CA ARG A 79 -7.38 -2.75 21.98
C ARG A 79 -6.04 -3.42 21.65
N ASN A 80 -5.89 -3.98 20.45
CA ASN A 80 -4.80 -4.90 20.12
C ASN A 80 -3.82 -4.34 19.07
N SER A 81 -4.21 -3.25 18.41
CA SER A 81 -3.53 -2.71 17.24
C SER A 81 -3.78 -1.22 17.08
N ILE A 82 -2.79 -0.57 16.47
CA ILE A 82 -2.92 0.77 15.93
C ILE A 82 -2.71 0.65 14.43
N TYR A 83 -3.73 1.04 13.68
CA TYR A 83 -3.75 0.97 12.23
C TYR A 83 -3.53 2.36 11.64
N LYS A 84 -2.49 2.55 10.84
CA LYS A 84 -2.38 3.76 10.02
C LYS A 84 -3.40 3.66 8.88
N ILE A 85 -4.17 4.72 8.67
CA ILE A 85 -5.12 4.76 7.55
C ILE A 85 -4.31 4.97 6.27
N ARG A 86 -4.52 4.11 5.29
CA ARG A 86 -3.97 4.30 3.93
C ARG A 86 -5.12 4.65 3.00
N GLU A 87 -4.82 5.50 2.03
CA GLU A 87 -5.72 5.74 0.90
C GLU A 87 -5.73 4.51 -0.01
N PRO A 88 -6.90 4.14 -0.57
CA PRO A 88 -6.95 3.14 -1.62
C PRO A 88 -6.07 3.60 -2.79
N LYS A 89 -5.34 2.66 -3.38
CA LYS A 89 -4.62 2.96 -4.63
C LYS A 89 -5.66 3.26 -5.71
N THR A 90 -5.66 4.47 -6.24
CA THR A 90 -6.55 4.82 -7.36
C THR A 90 -6.13 4.08 -8.62
N ASP A 91 -7.08 3.81 -9.51
CA ASP A 91 -6.83 3.22 -10.84
C ASP A 91 -5.69 3.91 -11.59
N ASP A 92 -5.61 5.24 -11.52
CA ASP A 92 -4.55 6.02 -12.16
C ASP A 92 -3.17 5.75 -11.55
N THR A 93 -3.11 5.55 -10.24
CA THR A 93 -1.87 5.18 -9.54
C THR A 93 -1.42 3.78 -9.94
N ILE A 94 -2.36 2.83 -10.01
CA ILE A 94 -2.10 1.45 -10.45
C ILE A 94 -1.64 1.43 -11.91
N LYS A 95 -2.36 2.10 -12.81
CA LYS A 95 -1.98 2.24 -14.23
C LYS A 95 -0.58 2.83 -14.40
N ARG A 96 -0.22 3.83 -13.59
CA ARG A 96 1.11 4.44 -13.60
C ARG A 96 2.19 3.48 -13.12
N GLU A 97 1.96 2.75 -12.03
CA GLU A 97 2.89 1.74 -11.53
C GLU A 97 3.11 0.61 -12.56
N ILE A 98 2.04 0.09 -13.17
CA ILE A 98 2.12 -0.92 -14.22
C ILE A 98 2.93 -0.41 -15.41
N LYS A 99 2.65 0.81 -15.88
CA LYS A 99 3.39 1.43 -17.00
C LYS A 99 4.88 1.58 -16.69
N LEU A 100 5.23 2.00 -15.48
CA LEU A 100 6.63 2.14 -15.05
C LEU A 100 7.34 0.78 -14.97
N SER A 101 6.68 -0.23 -14.42
CA SER A 101 7.19 -1.60 -14.36
C SER A 101 7.41 -2.18 -15.77
N ALA A 102 6.47 -1.99 -16.69
CA ALA A 102 6.61 -2.42 -18.09
C ALA A 102 7.79 -1.74 -18.80
N ILE A 103 7.96 -0.42 -18.62
CA ILE A 103 9.11 0.31 -19.17
C ILE A 103 10.44 -0.23 -18.61
N LYS A 104 10.48 -0.58 -17.33
CA LYS A 104 11.68 -1.13 -16.69
C LYS A 104 12.05 -2.49 -17.31
N VAL A 105 11.09 -3.40 -17.44
CA VAL A 105 11.30 -4.71 -18.07
C VAL A 105 11.78 -4.56 -19.51
N LEU A 106 11.17 -3.66 -20.30
CA LEU A 106 11.60 -3.39 -21.68
C LEU A 106 13.04 -2.84 -21.74
N LYS A 107 13.41 -1.94 -20.82
CA LYS A 107 14.79 -1.43 -20.74
C LYS A 107 15.79 -2.53 -20.40
N GLU A 108 15.47 -3.40 -19.46
CA GLU A 108 16.33 -4.52 -19.07
C GLU A 108 16.51 -5.51 -20.24
N ALA A 109 15.42 -5.86 -20.94
CA ALA A 109 15.48 -6.71 -22.12
C ALA A 109 16.35 -6.09 -23.24
N CYS A 110 16.19 -4.79 -23.50
CA CYS A 110 17.02 -4.08 -24.47
C CYS A 110 18.51 -4.02 -24.07
N ASN A 111 18.80 -3.88 -22.78
CA ASN A 111 20.19 -3.88 -22.29
C ASN A 111 20.83 -5.26 -22.45
N LEU A 112 20.10 -6.33 -22.08
CA LEU A 112 20.58 -7.71 -22.23
C LEU A 112 20.85 -8.05 -23.70
N ALA A 113 19.97 -7.63 -24.62
CA ALA A 113 20.19 -7.81 -26.05
C ALA A 113 21.48 -7.13 -26.55
N LYS A 114 21.78 -5.92 -26.05
CA LYS A 114 23.03 -5.21 -26.36
C LYS A 114 24.26 -5.94 -25.83
N GLU A 115 24.20 -6.45 -24.59
CA GLU A 115 25.32 -7.21 -23.99
C GLU A 115 25.66 -8.47 -24.78
N HIS A 116 24.67 -9.11 -25.39
CA HIS A 116 24.85 -10.30 -26.21
C HIS A 116 25.10 -10.02 -27.70
N ASN A 117 25.38 -8.76 -28.10
CA ASN A 117 25.58 -8.34 -29.49
C ASN A 117 24.43 -8.76 -30.44
N VAL A 118 23.22 -8.82 -29.90
CA VAL A 118 22.00 -9.05 -30.68
C VAL A 118 21.66 -7.75 -31.40
N ALA A 119 22.11 -7.62 -32.65
CA ALA A 119 21.99 -6.39 -33.46
C ALA A 119 20.53 -6.01 -33.75
N GLU A 120 19.64 -6.99 -33.76
CA GLU A 120 18.19 -6.86 -33.82
C GLU A 120 17.60 -7.85 -32.82
N ILE A 121 16.80 -7.38 -31.87
CA ILE A 121 15.92 -8.31 -31.17
C ILE A 121 14.83 -8.64 -32.21
N PRO A 122 14.71 -9.88 -32.70
CA PRO A 122 13.67 -10.25 -33.66
C PRO A 122 12.38 -10.46 -32.86
N ILE A 123 11.99 -9.47 -32.06
CA ILE A 123 10.62 -9.40 -31.60
C ILE A 123 9.89 -8.82 -32.80
N GLU A 124 9.24 -9.69 -33.58
CA GLU A 124 8.25 -9.25 -34.55
C GLU A 124 7.37 -8.21 -33.85
N VAL A 125 7.15 -7.07 -34.50
CA VAL A 125 6.30 -5.99 -33.96
C VAL A 125 4.96 -6.57 -33.49
N ASP A 126 4.49 -7.64 -34.14
CA ASP A 126 3.30 -8.42 -33.81
C ASP A 126 3.33 -9.07 -32.42
N ILE A 127 4.49 -9.50 -31.92
CA ILE A 127 4.68 -10.05 -30.57
C ILE A 127 4.60 -8.92 -29.53
N LEU A 128 5.23 -7.77 -29.80
CA LEU A 128 5.10 -6.58 -28.95
C LEU A 128 3.65 -6.11 -28.90
N LEU A 129 2.98 -6.05 -30.06
CA LEU A 129 1.56 -5.70 -30.16
C LEU A 129 0.70 -6.65 -29.33
N LYS A 130 0.92 -7.97 -29.46
CA LYS A 130 0.22 -8.98 -28.64
C LYS A 130 0.43 -8.77 -27.15
N ILE A 131 1.68 -8.57 -26.71
CA ILE A 131 1.99 -8.32 -25.30
C ILE A 131 1.27 -7.07 -24.80
N PHE A 132 1.29 -5.97 -25.57
CA PHE A 132 0.60 -4.74 -25.19
C PHE A 132 -0.92 -4.92 -25.14
N THR A 133 -1.52 -5.55 -26.15
CA THR A 133 -2.96 -5.83 -26.19
C THR A 133 -3.40 -6.74 -25.05
N GLU A 134 -2.59 -7.72 -24.68
CA GLU A 134 -2.90 -8.67 -23.61
C GLU A 134 -2.75 -8.02 -22.24
N ILE A 135 -1.76 -7.14 -22.05
CA ILE A 135 -1.64 -6.26 -20.88
C ILE A 135 -2.85 -5.34 -20.75
N GLU A 136 -3.27 -4.69 -21.83
CA GLU A 136 -4.48 -3.85 -21.83
C GLU A 136 -5.73 -4.65 -21.46
N THR A 137 -5.90 -5.81 -22.08
CA THR A 137 -7.05 -6.71 -21.82
C THR A 137 -7.09 -7.17 -20.37
N LEU A 138 -5.94 -7.56 -19.80
CA LEU A 138 -5.84 -7.98 -18.40
C LEU A 138 -6.08 -6.81 -17.44
N THR A 139 -5.62 -5.61 -17.79
CA THR A 139 -5.86 -4.39 -16.99
C THR A 139 -7.35 -4.06 -16.96
N THR A 140 -8.04 -4.13 -18.10
CA THR A 140 -9.49 -3.91 -18.18
C THR A 140 -10.28 -4.95 -17.37
N LYS A 141 -9.92 -6.24 -17.47
CA LYS A 141 -10.56 -7.30 -16.70
C LYS A 141 -10.36 -7.16 -15.19
N LEU A 142 -9.18 -6.70 -14.76
CA LEU A 142 -8.89 -6.44 -13.36
C LEU A 142 -9.80 -5.32 -12.82
N THR A 143 -9.90 -4.21 -13.57
CA THR A 143 -10.79 -3.10 -13.22
C THR A 143 -12.26 -3.51 -13.20
N GLU A 144 -12.72 -4.36 -14.13
CA GLU A 144 -14.09 -4.89 -14.12
C GLU A 144 -14.36 -5.83 -12.94
N TYR A 145 -13.39 -6.65 -12.54
CA TYR A 145 -13.52 -7.54 -11.38
C TYR A 145 -13.59 -6.76 -10.05
N GLU A 146 -12.83 -5.67 -9.94
CA GLU A 146 -12.81 -4.80 -8.75
C GLU A 146 -14.08 -3.95 -8.62
N ASN A 147 -14.76 -3.62 -9.72
CA ASN A 147 -16.01 -2.84 -9.70
C ASN A 147 -17.28 -3.68 -9.52
N ASN A 148 -17.20 -5.01 -9.67
CA ASN A 148 -18.34 -5.93 -9.57
C ASN A 148 -18.32 -6.80 -8.30
N ASN A 149 -17.38 -6.57 -7.39
CA ASN A 149 -17.29 -7.16 -6.04
C ASN A 149 -17.24 -6.05 -4.99
#